data_AF-A0A8D0TXE0-F1
#
_entry.id   AF-A0A8D0TXE0-F1
#
_cell.length_a   1.000
_cell.length_b   1.000
_cell.length_c   1.000
_cell.angle_alpha   90.00
_cell.angle_beta   90.00
_cell.angle_gamma   90.00
#
_symmetry.space_group_name_H-M   'P 1'
#
loop_
_entity.id
_entity.type
_entity.pdbx_description
1 polymer ?
#
loop_
_entity_poly.entity_id
_entity_poly.type
_entity_poly.pdbx_seq_one_letter_code
_entity_poly.pdbx_strand_id
1 'polypeptide(L)'
;MGPPQVYFGRWLIEGGPLVVLLDVGASAWALERWKGELWETCSIGVPWYDREANDAVLFGFLTTWFLGEFLAQSEEKPHVVAHFHEWLAGIGLCLCRARRLPVATIFTTHATLLGRYLCAGAVDFYNNLENFNVDKEAGERQIYHRYCMERAAAHCAHVFTTVSQITAIEAQHLLKRKPGTWTSTWTRPCTSLSRGAMSSPTRGLTFSWRLWPGSTICSE
;
A
#
# COMPACT_ATOMS: atom_id res chain seq x y z
N MET A 1 -9.20 1.96 27.76
CA MET A 1 -8.30 1.72 26.60
C MET A 1 -8.57 0.31 26.11
N GLY A 2 -9.07 0.16 24.89
CA GLY A 2 -9.35 -1.15 24.32
C GLY A 2 -8.13 -1.66 23.55
N PRO A 3 -7.80 -2.96 23.63
CA PRO A 3 -6.84 -3.56 22.71
C PRO A 3 -7.36 -3.43 21.26
N PRO A 4 -6.46 -3.40 20.26
CA PRO A 4 -6.87 -3.46 18.86
C PRO A 4 -7.70 -4.73 18.61
N GLN A 5 -8.83 -4.61 17.92
CA GLN A 5 -9.66 -5.76 17.56
C GLN A 5 -9.18 -6.34 16.23
N VAL A 6 -9.02 -7.66 16.20
CA VAL A 6 -8.52 -8.40 15.05
C VAL A 6 -9.43 -9.60 14.81
N TYR A 7 -9.91 -9.74 13.58
CA TYR A 7 -10.73 -10.87 13.15
C TYR A 7 -9.94 -11.74 12.20
N PHE A 8 -9.99 -13.06 12.42
CA PHE A 8 -9.33 -14.04 11.57
C PHE A 8 -10.37 -14.95 10.91
N GLY A 9 -10.21 -15.25 9.63
CA GLY A 9 -11.14 -16.11 8.92
C GLY A 9 -10.67 -16.49 7.53
N ARG A 10 -11.61 -17.00 6.73
CA ARG A 10 -11.42 -17.26 5.30
C ARG A 10 -12.32 -16.35 4.50
N TRP A 11 -11.81 -15.80 3.41
CA TRP A 11 -12.62 -15.01 2.49
C TRP A 11 -13.50 -15.95 1.65
N LEU A 12 -14.79 -15.65 1.58
CA LEU A 12 -15.81 -16.43 0.87
C LEU A 12 -15.77 -16.17 -0.65
N ILE A 13 -14.61 -16.46 -1.27
CA ILE A 13 -14.37 -16.42 -2.72
C ILE A 13 -13.68 -17.72 -3.16
N GLU A 14 -13.54 -17.91 -4.47
CA GLU A 14 -12.79 -19.05 -5.02
C GLU A 14 -11.36 -19.09 -4.45
N GLY A 15 -10.91 -20.26 -3.97
CA GLY A 15 -9.63 -20.45 -3.30
C GLY A 15 -9.65 -20.28 -1.77
N GLY A 16 -10.67 -19.63 -1.21
CA GLY A 16 -10.88 -19.52 0.25
C GLY A 16 -9.65 -19.03 1.04
N PRO A 17 -8.96 -17.96 0.63
CA PRO A 17 -7.72 -17.52 1.27
C PRO A 17 -7.95 -17.11 2.72
N LEU A 18 -6.92 -17.30 3.56
CA LEU A 18 -6.92 -16.82 4.94
C LEU A 18 -6.82 -15.29 4.97
N VAL A 19 -7.61 -14.66 5.84
CA VAL A 19 -7.67 -13.20 5.99
C VAL A 19 -7.57 -12.79 7.45
N VAL A 20 -6.91 -11.66 7.66
CA VAL A 20 -6.85 -10.93 8.93
C VAL A 20 -7.49 -9.57 8.70
N LEU A 21 -8.56 -9.25 9.42
CA LEU A 21 -9.22 -7.95 9.38
C LEU A 21 -8.89 -7.18 10.66
N LEU A 22 -8.25 -6.02 10.49
CA LEU A 22 -7.86 -5.15 11.58
C LEU A 22 -8.94 -4.06 11.74
N ASP A 23 -9.54 -3.96 12.92
CA ASP A 23 -10.51 -2.91 13.20
C ASP A 23 -9.80 -1.59 13.48
N VAL A 24 -9.85 -0.73 12.46
CA VAL A 24 -9.32 0.63 12.47
C VAL A 24 -10.04 1.52 13.50
N GLY A 25 -11.36 1.36 13.62
CA GLY A 25 -12.21 2.15 14.51
C GLY A 25 -11.93 1.86 15.98
N ALA A 26 -11.67 0.59 16.32
CA ALA A 26 -11.26 0.20 17.67
C ALA A 26 -9.94 0.87 18.12
N SER A 27 -9.13 1.33 17.18
CA SER A 27 -7.80 1.93 17.42
C SER A 27 -7.78 3.45 17.26
N ALA A 28 -8.94 4.10 17.04
CA ALA A 28 -9.04 5.54 16.81
C ALA A 28 -8.45 6.38 17.96
N TRP A 29 -8.43 5.85 19.18
CA TRP A 29 -7.82 6.50 20.35
C TRP A 29 -6.32 6.76 20.21
N ALA A 30 -5.61 6.02 19.35
CA ALA A 30 -4.18 6.14 19.13
C ALA A 30 -3.82 7.11 17.97
N LEU A 31 -4.81 7.62 17.24
CA LEU A 31 -4.62 8.36 15.99
C LEU A 31 -3.65 9.53 16.13
N GLU A 32 -3.87 10.41 17.09
CA GLU A 32 -3.06 11.63 17.24
C GLU A 32 -1.61 11.32 17.62
N ARG A 33 -1.40 10.29 18.46
CA ARG A 33 -0.05 9.80 18.77
C ARG A 33 0.65 9.28 17.52
N TRP A 34 -0.03 8.45 16.73
CA TRP A 34 0.54 7.85 15.53
C TRP A 34 0.76 8.85 14.40
N LYS A 35 -0.05 9.92 14.32
CA LYS A 35 0.24 11.06 13.43
C LYS A 35 1.53 11.77 13.82
N GLY A 36 1.75 12.00 15.11
CA GLY A 36 3.01 12.57 15.61
C GLY A 36 4.22 11.71 15.22
N GLU A 37 4.15 10.40 15.48
CA GLU A 37 5.21 9.47 15.12
C GLU A 37 5.44 9.40 13.59
N LEU A 38 4.37 9.45 12.78
CA LEU A 38 4.47 9.49 11.33
C LEU A 38 5.18 10.76 10.83
N TRP A 39 4.89 11.91 11.44
CA TRP A 39 5.56 13.17 11.13
C TRP A 39 7.06 13.11 11.47
N GLU A 40 7.40 12.60 12.65
CA GLU A 40 8.80 12.46 13.09
C GLU A 40 9.59 11.49 12.21
N THR A 41 8.95 10.41 11.76
CA THR A 41 9.62 9.33 11.03
C THR A 41 9.69 9.57 9.53
N CYS A 42 8.62 10.08 8.92
CA CYS A 42 8.46 10.19 7.48
C CYS A 42 8.22 11.63 6.99
N SER A 43 8.08 12.61 7.90
CA SER A 43 7.76 14.01 7.58
C SER A 43 6.46 14.16 6.76
N ILE A 44 5.47 13.30 7.04
CA ILE A 44 4.15 13.34 6.38
C ILE A 44 3.13 13.87 7.37
N GLY A 45 2.57 15.05 7.08
CA GLY A 45 1.50 15.65 7.88
C GLY A 45 0.14 15.23 7.35
N VAL A 46 -0.75 14.76 8.24
CA VAL A 46 -2.11 14.35 7.87
C VAL A 46 -3.14 15.26 8.53
N PRO A 47 -3.97 15.98 7.76
CA PRO A 47 -4.97 16.89 8.33
C PRO A 47 -6.05 16.13 9.10
N TRP A 48 -6.63 16.78 10.12
CA TRP A 48 -7.64 16.17 10.98
C TRP A 48 -8.94 15.82 10.25
N TYR A 49 -9.35 16.63 9.27
CA TYR A 49 -10.61 16.45 8.55
C TYR A 49 -10.59 15.31 7.52
N ASP A 50 -9.40 14.85 7.10
CA ASP A 50 -9.30 13.80 6.09
C ASP A 50 -9.41 12.41 6.72
N ARG A 51 -10.64 11.90 6.76
CA ARG A 51 -10.94 10.58 7.31
C ARG A 51 -10.20 9.46 6.60
N GLU A 52 -10.09 9.47 5.28
CA GLU A 52 -9.44 8.38 4.53
C GLU A 52 -7.95 8.33 4.86
N ALA A 53 -7.29 9.48 4.93
CA ALA A 53 -5.89 9.56 5.34
C ALA A 53 -5.72 9.15 6.81
N ASN A 54 -6.63 9.53 7.71
CA ASN A 54 -6.62 9.09 9.11
C ASN A 54 -6.74 7.55 9.24
N ASP A 55 -7.69 6.96 8.52
CA ASP A 55 -7.90 5.50 8.51
C ASP A 55 -6.67 4.78 7.93
N ALA A 56 -6.03 5.33 6.89
CA ALA A 56 -4.78 4.82 6.32
C ALA A 56 -3.60 4.88 7.30
N VAL A 57 -3.50 5.93 8.13
CA VAL A 57 -2.49 6.00 9.21
C VAL A 57 -2.73 4.88 10.21
N LEU A 58 -3.94 4.80 10.78
CA LEU A 58 -4.29 3.76 11.75
C LEU A 58 -4.03 2.35 11.20
N PHE A 59 -4.48 2.08 9.98
CA PHE A 59 -4.28 0.79 9.32
C PHE A 59 -2.80 0.47 9.10
N GLY A 60 -1.99 1.46 8.68
CA GLY A 60 -0.56 1.28 8.49
C GLY A 60 0.18 0.93 9.79
N PHE A 61 -0.16 1.59 10.89
CA PHE A 61 0.40 1.30 12.21
C PHE A 61 -0.02 -0.09 12.71
N LEU A 62 -1.30 -0.44 12.61
CA LEU A 62 -1.81 -1.76 12.99
C LEU A 62 -1.16 -2.87 12.18
N THR A 63 -1.03 -2.69 10.87
CA THR A 63 -0.38 -3.65 9.97
C THR A 63 1.09 -3.84 10.33
N THR A 64 1.82 -2.76 10.59
CA THR A 64 3.23 -2.82 10.99
C THR A 64 3.40 -3.50 12.34
N TRP A 65 2.51 -3.20 13.28
CA TRP A 65 2.51 -3.82 14.59
C TRP A 65 2.24 -5.32 14.47
N PHE A 66 1.21 -5.71 13.73
CA PHE A 66 0.89 -7.12 13.47
C PHE A 66 2.07 -7.88 12.85
N LEU A 67 2.72 -7.32 11.83
CA LEU A 67 3.91 -7.95 11.21
C LEU A 67 5.08 -8.06 12.20
N GLY A 68 5.28 -7.05 13.05
CA GLY A 68 6.29 -7.09 14.10
C GLY A 68 6.05 -8.19 15.13
N GLU A 69 4.83 -8.29 15.66
CA GLU A 69 4.44 -9.34 16.61
C GLU A 69 4.50 -10.72 15.95
N PHE A 70 4.02 -10.85 14.72
CA PHE A 70 4.05 -12.11 13.98
C PHE A 70 5.49 -12.64 13.85
N LEU A 71 6.44 -11.76 13.52
CA LEU A 71 7.86 -12.12 13.44
C LEU A 71 8.46 -12.45 14.81
N ALA A 72 8.06 -11.75 15.87
CA ALA A 72 8.56 -11.98 17.22
C ALA A 72 8.05 -13.30 17.83
N GLN A 73 6.81 -13.69 17.51
CA GLN A 73 6.18 -14.91 18.00
C GLN A 73 6.49 -16.15 17.14
N SER A 74 7.14 -15.98 15.99
CA SER A 74 7.53 -17.10 15.13
C SER A 74 8.76 -17.82 15.70
N GLU A 75 8.62 -19.10 16.03
CA GLU A 75 9.73 -19.94 16.55
C GLU A 75 10.88 -20.06 15.55
N GLU A 76 10.55 -20.25 14.26
CA GLU A 76 11.49 -20.20 13.14
C GLU A 76 11.42 -18.82 12.48
N LYS A 77 12.56 -18.23 12.12
CA LYS A 77 12.61 -16.92 11.44
C LYS A 77 12.12 -17.09 9.99
N PRO A 78 10.85 -16.76 9.67
CA PRO A 78 10.32 -17.02 8.35
C PRO A 78 10.76 -15.90 7.40
N HIS A 79 10.88 -16.23 6.11
CA HIS A 79 10.99 -15.19 5.08
C HIS A 79 9.59 -14.64 4.80
N VAL A 80 9.33 -13.41 5.25
CA VAL A 80 8.04 -12.75 5.10
C VAL A 80 8.10 -11.73 3.98
N VAL A 81 7.13 -11.80 3.07
CA VAL A 81 6.87 -10.81 2.04
C VAL A 81 5.57 -10.08 2.38
N ALA A 82 5.63 -8.76 2.54
CA ALA A 82 4.46 -7.91 2.71
C ALA A 82 4.22 -7.09 1.45
N HIS A 83 3.09 -7.34 0.81
CA HIS A 83 2.67 -6.71 -0.43
C HIS A 83 1.54 -5.72 -0.13
N PHE A 84 1.80 -4.44 -0.37
CA PHE A 84 0.88 -3.35 -0.13
C PHE A 84 0.30 -2.86 -1.45
N HIS A 85 -1.03 -2.81 -1.52
CA HIS A 85 -1.74 -2.28 -2.68
C HIS A 85 -2.30 -0.91 -2.35
N GLU A 86 -1.99 0.07 -3.20
CA GLU A 86 -2.40 1.48 -3.09
C GLU A 86 -1.85 2.26 -1.90
N TRP A 87 -1.87 3.59 -2.04
CA TRP A 87 -1.37 4.53 -1.04
C TRP A 87 -2.05 4.41 0.33
N LEU A 88 -3.33 3.98 0.35
CA LEU A 88 -4.10 3.74 1.59
C LEU A 88 -3.46 2.68 2.49
N ALA A 89 -2.79 1.68 1.92
CA ALA A 89 -2.03 0.68 2.68
C ALA A 89 -0.53 1.06 2.82
N GLY A 90 -0.09 2.08 2.11
CA GLY A 90 1.32 2.45 1.95
C GLY A 90 2.04 2.87 3.24
N ILE A 91 1.32 3.41 4.22
CA ILE A 91 1.93 3.82 5.51
C ILE A 91 2.56 2.63 6.24
N GLY A 92 1.91 1.46 6.19
CA GLY A 92 2.47 0.25 6.81
C GLY A 92 3.82 -0.13 6.23
N LEU A 93 3.99 0.06 4.93
CA LEU A 93 5.27 -0.18 4.25
C LEU A 93 6.35 0.80 4.71
N CYS A 94 6.04 2.10 4.78
CA CYS A 94 6.97 3.13 5.25
C CYS A 94 7.46 2.82 6.67
N LEU A 95 6.54 2.46 7.56
CA LEU A 95 6.85 2.12 8.94
C LEU A 95 7.64 0.81 9.06
N CYS A 96 7.34 -0.22 8.26
CA CYS A 96 8.13 -1.45 8.21
C CYS A 96 9.61 -1.16 7.88
N ARG A 97 9.86 -0.21 6.96
CA ARG A 97 11.22 0.20 6.58
C ARG A 97 11.89 1.06 7.63
N ALA A 98 11.16 2.03 8.20
CA ALA A 98 11.67 2.90 9.25
C ALA A 98 12.07 2.09 10.50
N ARG A 99 11.24 1.12 10.91
CA ARG A 99 11.50 0.23 12.04
C ARG A 99 12.44 -0.94 11.72
N ARG A 100 12.95 -1.02 10.48
CA ARG A 100 13.88 -2.06 9.99
C ARG A 100 13.38 -3.49 10.26
N LEU A 101 12.08 -3.73 10.06
CA LEU A 101 11.52 -5.08 10.21
C LEU A 101 12.13 -6.02 9.15
N PRO A 102 12.43 -7.28 9.48
CA PRO A 102 12.97 -8.28 8.54
C PRO A 102 11.87 -8.81 7.60
N VAL A 103 11.25 -7.90 6.85
CA VAL A 103 10.17 -8.17 5.88
C VAL A 103 10.56 -7.60 4.52
N ALA A 104 10.43 -8.40 3.47
CA ALA A 104 10.53 -7.91 2.09
C ALA A 104 9.22 -7.19 1.72
N THR A 105 9.32 -5.95 1.23
CA THR A 105 8.14 -5.11 0.96
C THR A 105 7.95 -4.86 -0.53
N ILE A 106 6.73 -5.10 -1.01
CA ILE A 106 6.31 -4.84 -2.38
C ILE A 106 5.22 -3.79 -2.36
N PHE A 107 5.31 -2.78 -3.22
CA PHE A 107 4.26 -1.79 -3.42
C PHE A 107 3.71 -1.90 -4.84
N THR A 108 2.39 -2.00 -4.96
CA THR A 108 1.68 -1.89 -6.25
C THR A 108 0.70 -0.75 -6.20
N THR A 109 0.90 0.23 -7.08
CA THR A 109 -0.12 1.24 -7.40
C THR A 109 -0.87 0.81 -8.65
N HIS A 110 -2.20 0.86 -8.59
CA HIS A 110 -3.09 0.59 -9.72
C HIS A 110 -3.35 1.88 -10.52
N ALA A 111 -3.26 3.04 -9.88
CA ALA A 111 -3.27 4.34 -10.53
C ALA A 111 -2.54 5.39 -9.68
N THR A 112 -1.85 6.34 -10.32
CA THR A 112 -1.25 7.45 -9.60
C THR A 112 -2.32 8.44 -9.12
N LEU A 113 -2.23 8.92 -7.89
CA LEU A 113 -3.22 9.84 -7.33
C LEU A 113 -3.30 11.10 -8.18
N LEU A 114 -2.16 11.74 -8.46
CA LEU A 114 -2.09 12.92 -9.32
C LEU A 114 -2.58 12.65 -10.75
N GLY A 115 -2.28 11.49 -11.34
CA GLY A 115 -2.74 11.15 -12.69
C GLY A 115 -4.25 11.17 -12.82
N ARG A 116 -4.98 10.63 -11.82
CA ARG A 116 -6.45 10.66 -11.79
C ARG A 116 -7.01 12.08 -11.80
N TYR A 117 -6.39 13.00 -11.04
CA TYR A 117 -6.84 14.39 -10.97
C TYR A 117 -6.45 15.22 -12.20
N LEU A 118 -5.29 14.96 -12.78
CA LEU A 118 -4.80 15.68 -13.96
C LEU A 118 -5.59 15.29 -15.22
N CYS A 119 -5.93 14.00 -15.38
CA CYS A 119 -6.77 13.55 -16.49
C CYS A 119 -8.18 14.16 -16.47
N ALA A 120 -8.72 14.46 -15.29
CA ALA A 120 -10.02 15.13 -15.17
C ALA A 120 -9.97 16.63 -15.55
N GLY A 121 -8.79 17.24 -15.57
CA GLY A 121 -8.59 18.67 -15.77
C GLY A 121 -8.51 19.14 -17.24
N ALA A 122 -8.74 18.26 -18.22
CA ALA A 122 -8.68 18.56 -19.66
C ALA A 122 -7.35 19.17 -20.16
N VAL A 123 -6.24 18.87 -19.48
CA VAL A 123 -4.88 19.25 -19.91
C VAL A 123 -4.33 18.13 -20.80
N ASP A 124 -3.50 18.47 -21.80
CA ASP A 124 -2.74 17.49 -22.58
C ASP A 124 -1.69 16.80 -21.69
N PHE A 125 -2.18 15.78 -20.98
CA PHE A 125 -1.53 15.15 -19.84
C PHE A 125 -0.26 14.41 -20.24
N TYR A 126 -0.36 13.49 -21.20
CA TYR A 126 0.75 12.62 -21.57
C TYR A 126 1.89 13.38 -22.26
N ASN A 127 1.60 14.43 -23.01
CA ASN A 127 2.63 15.21 -23.71
C ASN A 127 3.39 16.17 -22.78
N ASN A 128 2.84 16.49 -21.61
CA ASN A 128 3.45 17.44 -20.66
C ASN A 128 3.88 16.80 -19.32
N LEU A 129 3.90 15.46 -19.22
CA LEU A 129 4.25 14.71 -18.00
C LEU A 129 5.56 15.16 -17.34
N GLU A 130 6.57 15.50 -18.14
CA GLU A 130 7.88 15.94 -17.65
C GLU A 130 7.87 17.35 -17.05
N ASN A 131 6.95 18.21 -17.48
CA ASN A 131 6.92 19.64 -17.16
C ASN A 131 6.06 19.95 -15.93
N PHE A 132 5.29 18.99 -15.39
CA PHE A 132 4.44 19.23 -14.23
C PHE A 132 5.23 19.39 -12.94
N ASN A 133 4.94 20.48 -12.22
CA ASN A 133 5.37 20.63 -10.84
C ASN A 133 4.38 19.88 -9.92
N VAL A 134 4.74 18.63 -9.60
CA VAL A 134 3.93 17.70 -8.80
C VAL A 134 3.50 18.27 -7.45
N ASP A 135 4.36 19.03 -6.78
CA ASP A 135 4.08 19.58 -5.45
C ASP A 135 3.06 20.73 -5.54
N LYS A 136 3.20 21.57 -6.57
CA LYS A 136 2.23 22.64 -6.87
C LYS A 136 0.86 22.06 -7.23
N GLU A 137 0.80 21.11 -8.16
CA GLU A 137 -0.46 20.51 -8.62
C GLU A 137 -1.20 19.80 -7.48
N ALA A 138 -0.47 19.12 -6.59
CA ALA A 138 -1.03 18.45 -5.41
C ALA A 138 -1.50 19.45 -4.34
N GLY A 139 -0.78 20.57 -4.16
CA GLY A 139 -1.13 21.64 -3.24
C GLY A 139 -2.39 22.39 -3.67
N GLU A 140 -2.49 22.79 -4.94
CA GLU A 140 -3.66 23.49 -5.50
C GLU A 140 -4.95 22.67 -5.37
N ARG A 141 -4.83 21.34 -5.43
CA ARG A 141 -5.96 20.41 -5.29
C ARG A 141 -6.19 19.92 -3.86
N GLN A 142 -5.43 20.41 -2.88
CA GLN A 142 -5.53 20.03 -1.47
C GLN A 142 -5.38 18.51 -1.21
N ILE A 143 -4.54 17.85 -2.03
CA ILE A 143 -4.24 16.40 -1.95
C ILE A 143 -2.77 16.13 -1.63
N TYR A 144 -2.02 17.16 -1.27
CA TYR A 144 -0.58 17.09 -1.05
C TYR A 144 -0.18 16.02 -0.03
N HIS A 145 -0.90 15.91 1.09
CA HIS A 145 -0.65 14.87 2.09
C HIS A 145 -0.84 13.46 1.54
N ARG A 146 -1.91 13.21 0.77
CA ARG A 146 -2.17 11.89 0.15
C ARG A 146 -1.09 11.55 -0.88
N TYR A 147 -0.67 12.53 -1.68
CA TYR A 147 0.42 12.38 -2.62
C TYR A 147 1.75 12.06 -1.92
N CYS A 148 2.06 12.72 -0.80
CA CYS A 148 3.24 12.41 0.01
C CYS A 148 3.19 10.97 0.55
N MET A 149 2.02 10.49 0.97
CA MET A 149 1.84 9.09 1.41
C MET A 149 2.12 8.10 0.27
N GLU A 150 1.57 8.35 -0.92
CA GLU A 150 1.80 7.53 -2.11
C GLU A 150 3.27 7.52 -2.52
N ARG A 151 3.88 8.69 -2.62
CA ARG A 151 5.29 8.85 -2.98
C ARG A 151 6.21 8.19 -1.97
N ALA A 152 5.97 8.38 -0.67
CA ALA A 152 6.76 7.73 0.37
C ALA A 152 6.66 6.20 0.28
N ALA A 153 5.46 5.64 0.11
CA ALA A 153 5.27 4.21 -0.04
C ALA A 153 6.02 3.66 -1.27
N ALA A 154 5.93 4.38 -2.41
CA ALA A 154 6.65 4.01 -3.61
C ALA A 154 8.17 4.04 -3.40
N HIS A 155 8.74 5.03 -2.72
CA HIS A 155 10.19 5.14 -2.47
C HIS A 155 10.71 4.20 -1.39
N CYS A 156 9.93 3.92 -0.36
CA CYS A 156 10.35 3.02 0.72
C CYS A 156 10.33 1.53 0.29
N ALA A 157 9.58 1.16 -0.74
CA ALA A 157 9.39 -0.24 -1.14
C ALA A 157 10.70 -0.87 -1.65
N HIS A 158 10.92 -2.16 -1.34
CA HIS A 158 12.00 -2.90 -1.99
C HIS A 158 11.69 -3.08 -3.48
N VAL A 159 10.47 -3.54 -3.79
CA VAL A 159 9.98 -3.70 -5.16
C VAL A 159 8.80 -2.76 -5.37
N PHE A 160 8.88 -1.94 -6.41
CA PHE A 160 7.79 -1.06 -6.83
C PHE A 160 7.23 -1.52 -8.17
N THR A 161 5.91 -1.66 -8.25
CA THR A 161 5.20 -2.20 -9.41
C THR A 161 3.95 -1.37 -9.73
N THR A 162 3.54 -1.44 -10.99
CA THR A 162 2.30 -0.83 -11.51
C THR A 162 1.49 -1.86 -12.27
N VAL A 163 0.21 -1.60 -12.51
CA VAL A 163 -0.66 -2.54 -13.24
C VAL A 163 -0.54 -2.47 -14.76
N SER A 164 0.06 -1.40 -15.29
CA SER A 164 0.22 -1.21 -16.72
C SER A 164 1.51 -0.45 -17.05
N GLN A 165 1.94 -0.54 -18.31
CA GLN A 165 3.09 0.19 -18.83
C GLN A 165 2.81 1.70 -18.89
N ILE A 166 1.58 2.11 -19.18
CA ILE A 166 1.20 3.54 -19.21
C ILE A 166 1.30 4.13 -17.79
N THR A 167 0.75 3.42 -16.81
CA THR A 167 0.86 3.80 -15.39
C THR A 167 2.31 3.78 -14.91
N ALA A 168 3.18 2.92 -15.49
CA ALA A 168 4.60 2.93 -15.18
C ALA A 168 5.29 4.23 -15.61
N ILE A 169 4.94 4.73 -16.80
CA ILE A 169 5.45 6.01 -17.32
C ILE A 169 4.93 7.15 -16.44
N GLU A 170 3.65 7.15 -16.07
CA GLU A 170 3.09 8.14 -15.14
C GLU A 170 3.83 8.12 -13.80
N ALA A 171 3.99 6.95 -13.19
CA ALA A 171 4.64 6.80 -11.89
C ALA A 171 6.11 7.26 -11.92
N GLN A 172 6.82 7.04 -13.02
CA GLN A 172 8.18 7.54 -13.19
C GLN A 172 8.25 9.08 -13.11
N HIS A 173 7.30 9.78 -13.73
CA HIS A 173 7.29 11.25 -13.76
C HIS A 173 6.64 11.87 -12.52
N LEU A 174 5.54 11.28 -12.03
CA LEU A 174 4.76 11.81 -10.93
C LEU A 174 5.33 11.39 -9.57
N LEU A 175 5.66 10.10 -9.38
CA LEU A 175 6.22 9.59 -8.13
C LEU A 175 7.75 9.65 -8.08
N LYS A 176 8.40 10.07 -9.17
CA LYS A 176 9.87 10.20 -9.29
C LYS A 176 10.61 8.87 -9.01
N ARG A 177 9.96 7.73 -9.28
CA ARG A 177 10.56 6.40 -9.17
C ARG A 177 10.08 5.53 -10.33
N LYS A 178 11.02 4.95 -11.07
CA LYS A 178 10.70 3.97 -12.12
C LYS A 178 10.32 2.63 -11.46
N PRO A 179 9.15 2.05 -11.80
CA PRO A 179 8.78 0.71 -11.32
C PRO A 179 9.67 -0.37 -11.95
N GLY A 180 9.99 -1.41 -11.18
CA GLY A 180 10.88 -2.50 -11.62
C GLY A 180 10.18 -3.51 -12.54
N THR A 181 8.91 -3.80 -12.27
CA THR A 181 8.08 -4.72 -13.06
C THR A 181 6.63 -4.22 -13.06
N TRP A 182 5.93 -4.33 -14.19
CA TRP A 182 4.50 -4.04 -14.28
C TRP A 182 3.75 -5.37 -14.27
N THR A 183 2.80 -5.53 -13.35
CA THR A 183 1.92 -6.71 -13.30
C THR A 183 0.69 -6.37 -14.13
N SER A 184 0.63 -6.77 -15.40
CA SER A 184 -0.60 -6.63 -16.18
C SER A 184 -1.73 -7.26 -15.39
N THR A 185 -2.78 -6.49 -15.11
CA THR A 185 -3.98 -6.90 -14.37
C THR A 185 -4.36 -8.32 -14.75
N TRP A 186 -4.61 -9.18 -13.76
CA TRP A 186 -4.95 -10.61 -13.90
C TRP A 186 -6.19 -10.83 -14.79
N THR A 187 -6.05 -10.76 -16.11
CA THR A 187 -6.92 -11.50 -17.02
C THR A 187 -6.32 -12.90 -17.09
N ARG A 188 -7.00 -13.89 -16.50
CA ARG A 188 -6.60 -15.30 -16.59
C ARG A 188 -6.35 -15.65 -18.06
N PRO A 189 -5.11 -15.92 -18.50
CA PRO A 189 -4.94 -16.73 -19.69
C PRO A 189 -5.15 -18.15 -19.19
N CYS A 190 -6.31 -18.73 -19.52
CA CYS A 190 -6.50 -20.17 -19.42
C CYS A 190 -5.59 -20.82 -20.48
N THR A 191 -4.28 -20.87 -20.24
CA THR A 191 -3.33 -21.61 -21.07
C THR A 191 -2.42 -22.38 -20.14
N SER A 192 -2.63 -23.69 -20.16
CA SER A 192 -1.79 -24.71 -19.54
C SER A 192 -0.31 -24.47 -19.82
N LEU A 193 0.46 -24.08 -18.81
CA LEU A 193 1.91 -24.22 -18.83
C LEU A 193 2.32 -25.39 -17.94
N SER A 194 3.00 -26.34 -18.57
CA SER A 194 3.53 -27.59 -18.04
C SER A 194 4.36 -27.43 -16.77
N ARG A 195 4.19 -28.39 -15.86
CA ARG A 195 4.97 -28.55 -14.61
C ARG A 195 6.47 -28.57 -14.90
N GLY A 196 7.19 -27.56 -14.43
CA GLY A 196 8.62 -27.64 -14.13
C GLY A 196 8.79 -27.56 -12.63
N ALA A 197 9.17 -28.68 -12.01
CA ALA A 197 9.41 -28.78 -10.57
C ALA A 197 10.64 -27.96 -10.17
N MET A 198 10.49 -27.09 -9.16
CA MET A 198 11.62 -26.54 -8.42
C MET A 198 11.36 -26.82 -6.93
N SER A 199 12.19 -27.70 -6.38
CA SER A 199 12.08 -28.25 -5.04
C SER A 199 12.96 -27.48 -4.05
N SER A 200 12.33 -26.71 -3.16
CA SER A 200 12.84 -26.38 -1.83
C SER A 200 11.68 -25.86 -0.97
N PRO A 201 11.35 -26.43 0.21
CA PRO A 201 10.26 -25.95 1.04
C PRO A 201 10.77 -24.83 1.96
N THR A 202 11.23 -23.72 1.40
CA THR A 202 11.29 -22.48 2.18
C THR A 202 9.85 -21.99 2.32
N ARG A 203 9.28 -22.11 3.52
CA ARG A 203 7.93 -21.60 3.84
C ARG A 203 7.95 -20.07 3.80
N GLY A 204 7.93 -19.50 2.58
CA GLY A 204 7.72 -18.08 2.38
C GLY A 204 6.26 -17.74 2.64
N LEU A 205 6.01 -16.76 3.52
CA LEU A 205 4.66 -16.25 3.78
C LEU A 205 4.48 -14.92 3.06
N THR A 206 3.42 -14.82 2.28
CA THR A 206 3.05 -13.58 1.59
C THR A 206 1.79 -13.01 2.22
N PHE A 207 1.88 -11.79 2.72
CA PHE A 207 0.72 -11.02 3.20
C PHE A 207 0.37 -9.96 2.16
N SER A 208 -0.87 -9.94 1.69
CA SER A 208 -1.39 -8.88 0.83
C SER A 208 -2.29 -7.94 1.65
N TRP A 209 -1.92 -6.67 1.68
CA TRP A 209 -2.61 -5.64 2.46
C TRP A 209 -3.36 -4.68 1.54
N ARG A 210 -4.66 -4.55 1.81
CA ARG A 210 -5.57 -3.63 1.14
C ARG A 210 -6.49 -3.02 2.19
N LEU A 211 -6.57 -1.70 2.22
CA LEU A 211 -7.60 -1.00 2.99
C LEU A 211 -8.86 -0.87 2.13
N TRP A 212 -10.00 -1.23 2.70
CA TRP A 212 -11.31 -1.08 2.05
C TRP A 212 -11.95 0.23 2.51
N PRO A 213 -12.15 1.22 1.62
CA PRO A 213 -12.89 2.42 1.97
C PRO A 213 -14.38 2.10 2.05
N GLY A 214 -14.91 2.09 3.28
CA GLY A 214 -16.34 1.95 3.53
C GLY A 214 -16.88 0.51 3.44
N SER A 215 -17.77 0.18 4.37
CA SER A 215 -18.59 -1.03 4.39
C SER A 215 -19.55 -1.05 3.19
N THR A 216 -19.06 -1.44 2.03
CA THR A 216 -19.89 -1.87 0.91
C THR A 216 -19.10 -2.90 0.14
N ILE A 217 -19.63 -4.11 0.09
CA ILE A 217 -19.12 -5.22 -0.71
C ILE A 217 -19.05 -4.72 -2.16
N CYS A 218 -17.85 -4.47 -2.68
CA CYS A 218 -17.64 -4.51 -4.12
C CYS A 218 -17.35 -5.96 -4.49
N SER A 219 -18.40 -6.66 -4.92
CA SER A 219 -18.24 -7.70 -5.94
C SER A 219 -17.65 -7.04 -7.20
N GLU A 220 -16.77 -7.79 -7.87
CA GLU A 220 -15.98 -7.44 -9.07
C GLU A 220 -16.68 -6.52 -10.08
#